data_AF-A0A7Y2FB72-F1
#
_entry.id   AF-A0A7Y2FB72-F1
#
_cell.length_a   1.000
_cell.length_b   1.000
_cell.length_c   1.000
_cell.angle_alpha   90.00
_cell.angle_beta   90.00
_cell.angle_gamma   90.00
#
_symmetry.space_group_name_H-M   'P 1'
#
loop_
_entity.id
_entity.type
_entity.pdbx_description
1 polymer ?
#
loop_
_entity_poly.entity_id
_entity_poly.type
_entity_poly.pdbx_seq_one_letter_code
_entity_poly.pdbx_strand_id
1 'polypeptide(L)'
;MTQQRLMSKKKPSFPVSKKLDAFLEYYNRKTEIPIFYEDLLRFAGSIVVYDDDGEDTLWVRAYYSDSERQEIDLNLKQVYSILHSDGSDSIFEYLSVDAVDYCTFGNSKPFRIKVRNILNDNFTHFYVKKTDASRIYGLELEHMLSPYNLNYLVHGD
;
A
#
# COMPACT_ATOMS: atom_id res chain seq x y z
N MET A 1 -14.08 24.72 -10.70
CA MET A 1 -14.03 24.69 -9.23
C MET A 1 -14.35 23.27 -8.80
N THR A 2 -13.35 22.50 -8.36
CA THR A 2 -13.54 21.12 -7.92
C THR A 2 -14.27 21.16 -6.57
N GLN A 3 -15.53 20.74 -6.55
CA GLN A 3 -16.33 20.67 -5.33
C GLN A 3 -15.65 19.68 -4.37
N GLN A 4 -15.04 20.20 -3.31
CA GLN A 4 -14.32 19.38 -2.33
C GLN A 4 -15.33 18.47 -1.64
N ARG A 5 -15.34 17.17 -1.98
CA ARG A 5 -16.16 16.16 -1.29
C ARG A 5 -15.65 16.04 0.15
N LEU A 6 -16.25 16.79 1.07
CA LEU A 6 -15.91 16.80 2.50
C LEU A 6 -16.62 15.64 3.20
N MET A 7 -15.84 14.73 3.79
CA MET A 7 -16.38 13.69 4.66
C MET A 7 -16.95 14.32 5.93
N SER A 8 -18.24 14.12 6.19
CA SER A 8 -18.93 14.68 7.36
C SER A 8 -18.54 14.01 8.68
N LYS A 9 -18.14 12.72 8.63
CA LYS A 9 -17.71 11.94 9.80
C LYS A 9 -16.42 11.20 9.49
N LYS A 10 -15.40 11.44 10.31
CA LYS A 10 -14.13 10.71 10.24
C LYS A 10 -14.04 9.75 11.42
N LYS A 11 -13.56 8.55 11.14
CA LYS A 11 -13.21 7.59 12.19
C LYS A 11 -11.97 8.11 12.92
N PRO A 12 -11.92 8.10 14.26
CA PRO A 12 -10.69 8.42 14.98
C PRO A 12 -9.59 7.40 14.66
N SER A 13 -8.34 7.85 14.64
CA SER A 13 -7.18 6.97 14.47
C SER A 13 -6.87 6.30 15.81
N PHE A 14 -6.71 4.98 15.80
CA PHE A 14 -6.39 4.19 16.99
C PHE A 14 -4.94 3.72 16.95
N PRO A 15 -4.09 4.10 17.91
CA PRO A 15 -2.70 3.69 17.94
C PRO A 15 -2.56 2.20 18.22
N VAL A 16 -1.48 1.60 17.73
CA VAL A 16 -1.13 0.21 18.04
C VAL A 16 -0.71 0.12 19.51
N SER A 17 -1.46 -0.63 20.31
CA SER A 17 -1.10 -0.85 21.71
C SER A 17 0.11 -1.77 21.82
N LYS A 18 0.90 -1.66 22.90
CA LYS A 18 2.04 -2.57 23.16
C LYS A 18 1.67 -4.05 23.12
N LYS A 19 0.45 -4.41 23.55
CA LYS A 19 -0.05 -5.79 23.50
C LYS A 19 -0.29 -6.26 22.06
N LEU A 20 -0.84 -5.39 21.22
CA LEU A 20 -1.05 -5.69 19.80
C LEU A 20 0.28 -5.75 19.07
N ASP A 21 1.21 -4.85 19.37
CA ASP A 21 2.56 -4.87 18.78
C ASP A 21 3.30 -6.19 19.10
N ALA A 22 3.28 -6.63 20.36
CA ALA A 22 3.86 -7.91 20.76
C ALA A 22 3.17 -9.12 20.10
N PHE A 23 1.86 -9.05 19.88
CA PHE A 23 1.13 -10.06 19.10
C PHE A 23 1.62 -10.11 17.65
N LEU A 24 1.76 -8.95 17.00
CA LEU A 24 2.22 -8.88 15.60
C LEU A 24 3.64 -9.42 15.45
N GLU A 25 4.52 -9.14 16.41
CA GLU A 25 5.86 -9.71 16.45
C GLU A 25 5.82 -11.23 16.61
N TYR A 26 5.04 -11.74 17.58
CA TYR A 26 4.92 -13.18 17.84
C TYR A 26 4.42 -13.98 16.61
N TYR A 27 3.50 -13.40 15.83
CA TYR A 27 2.94 -14.03 14.62
C TYR A 27 3.66 -13.64 13.32
N ASN A 28 4.87 -13.08 13.38
CA ASN A 28 5.66 -12.67 12.20
C ASN A 28 4.92 -11.70 11.26
N ARG A 29 4.05 -10.85 11.80
CA ARG A 29 3.36 -9.77 11.08
C ARG A 29 4.15 -8.46 11.10
N LYS A 30 5.12 -8.35 12.01
CA LYS A 30 6.00 -7.20 12.14
C LYS A 30 7.29 -7.45 11.37
N THR A 31 7.66 -6.53 10.49
CA THR A 31 8.93 -6.59 9.75
C THR A 31 9.44 -5.21 9.46
N GLU A 32 10.73 -5.09 9.18
CA GLU A 32 11.29 -3.88 8.58
C GLU A 32 10.92 -3.82 7.09
N ILE A 33 10.57 -2.63 6.62
CA ILE A 33 10.17 -2.37 5.24
C ILE A 33 11.00 -1.19 4.72
N PRO A 34 11.53 -1.26 3.48
CA PRO A 34 12.45 -0.26 2.93
C PRO A 34 11.78 1.06 2.50
N ILE A 35 10.46 1.20 2.68
CA ILE A 35 9.73 2.39 2.26
C ILE A 35 8.60 2.72 3.22
N PHE A 36 8.48 4.00 3.57
CA PHE A 36 7.42 4.51 4.42
C PHE A 36 6.31 5.17 3.61
N TYR A 37 5.15 5.31 4.23
CA TYR A 37 4.02 6.02 3.62
C TYR A 37 4.37 7.47 3.29
N GLU A 38 5.16 8.11 4.15
CA GLU A 38 5.65 9.48 4.00
C GLU A 38 6.58 9.64 2.79
N ASP A 39 7.32 8.59 2.41
CA ASP A 39 8.14 8.61 1.20
C ASP A 39 7.28 8.66 -0.06
N LEU A 40 6.20 7.87 -0.08
CA LEU A 40 5.27 7.86 -1.20
C LEU A 40 4.52 9.19 -1.37
N LEU A 41 4.36 9.97 -0.30
CA LEU A 41 3.76 11.31 -0.36
C LEU A 41 4.64 12.36 -1.05
N ARG A 42 5.92 12.09 -1.29
CA ARG A 42 6.86 13.03 -1.93
C ARG A 42 6.72 13.11 -3.46
N PHE A 43 5.60 12.63 -4.03
CA PHE A 43 5.40 12.66 -5.48
C PHE A 43 5.42 14.11 -6.03
N ALA A 44 6.07 14.28 -7.18
CA ALA A 44 6.27 15.57 -7.83
C ALA A 44 5.02 16.05 -8.60
N GLY A 45 4.16 15.12 -9.02
CA GLY A 45 2.94 15.44 -9.75
C GLY A 45 1.96 14.27 -9.73
N SER A 46 0.74 14.51 -10.19
CA SER A 46 -0.25 13.44 -10.32
C SER A 46 -1.28 13.74 -11.40
N ILE A 47 -1.91 12.69 -11.93
CA ILE A 47 -3.08 12.80 -12.83
C ILE A 47 -4.27 12.03 -12.27
N VAL A 48 -5.48 12.48 -12.57
CA VAL A 48 -6.71 11.77 -12.17
C VAL A 48 -6.80 10.45 -12.94
N VAL A 49 -7.18 9.39 -12.23
CA VAL A 49 -7.50 8.10 -12.83
C VAL A 49 -9.00 8.04 -13.05
N TYR A 50 -9.41 7.91 -14.31
CA TYR A 50 -10.80 7.67 -14.69
C TYR A 50 -11.02 6.18 -14.92
N ASP A 51 -12.25 5.71 -14.71
CA ASP A 51 -12.66 4.36 -15.11
C ASP A 51 -13.02 4.30 -16.62
N ASP A 52 -13.45 3.12 -17.07
CA ASP A 52 -13.77 2.86 -18.48
C ASP A 52 -14.99 3.67 -18.98
N ASP A 53 -15.84 4.14 -18.06
CA ASP A 53 -17.00 5.00 -18.35
C ASP A 53 -16.64 6.50 -18.31
N GLY A 54 -15.38 6.83 -17.98
CA GLY A 54 -14.89 8.20 -17.88
C GLY A 54 -15.22 8.87 -16.54
N GLU A 55 -15.63 8.12 -15.52
CA GLU A 55 -15.97 8.64 -14.20
C GLU A 55 -14.74 8.74 -13.29
N ASP A 56 -14.72 9.75 -12.42
CA ASP A 56 -13.61 10.01 -11.49
C ASP A 56 -13.55 8.93 -10.41
N THR A 57 -12.47 8.14 -10.41
CA THR A 57 -12.27 7.03 -9.45
C THR A 57 -11.85 7.52 -8.05
N LEU A 58 -11.58 8.82 -7.89
CA LEU A 58 -11.01 9.47 -6.70
C LEU A 58 -9.55 9.08 -6.39
N TRP A 59 -8.93 8.31 -7.29
CA TRP A 59 -7.52 8.01 -7.27
C TRP A 59 -6.78 8.96 -8.20
N VAL A 60 -5.59 9.37 -7.78
CA VAL A 60 -4.65 10.07 -8.65
C VAL A 60 -3.41 9.21 -8.82
N ARG A 61 -2.92 9.07 -10.04
CA ARG A 61 -1.65 8.40 -10.33
C ARG A 61 -0.51 9.34 -9.99
N ALA A 62 0.33 8.94 -9.05
CA ALA A 62 1.48 9.70 -8.58
C ALA A 62 2.71 9.49 -9.49
N TYR A 63 3.44 10.57 -9.75
CA TYR A 63 4.71 10.55 -10.46
C TYR A 63 5.80 11.17 -9.60
N TYR A 64 6.96 10.54 -9.60
CA TYR A 64 8.15 10.97 -8.86
C TYR A 64 9.16 11.55 -9.84
N SER A 65 10.13 12.31 -9.33
CA SER A 65 11.30 12.71 -10.11
C SER A 65 12.07 11.47 -10.59
N ASP A 66 12.79 11.56 -11.71
CA ASP A 66 13.57 10.43 -12.23
C ASP A 66 14.57 9.89 -11.20
N SER A 67 15.13 10.79 -10.37
CA SER A 67 16.03 10.43 -9.26
C SER A 67 15.33 9.62 -8.17
N GLU A 68 14.13 10.02 -7.73
CA GLU A 68 13.41 9.32 -6.66
C GLU A 68 12.71 8.07 -7.18
N ARG A 69 12.32 8.05 -8.46
CA ARG A 69 11.55 6.97 -9.06
C ARG A 69 12.29 5.64 -8.99
N GLN A 70 13.59 5.64 -9.24
CA GLN A 70 14.40 4.42 -9.21
C GLN A 70 14.46 3.82 -7.80
N GLU A 71 14.66 4.66 -6.78
CA GLU A 71 14.69 4.25 -5.37
C GLU A 71 13.32 3.73 -4.92
N ILE A 72 12.25 4.48 -5.21
CA ILE A 72 10.89 4.11 -4.84
C ILE A 72 10.49 2.79 -5.51
N ASP A 73 10.74 2.62 -6.81
CA ASP A 73 10.38 1.39 -7.50
C ASP A 73 11.15 0.18 -6.96
N LEU A 74 12.44 0.35 -6.64
CA LEU A 74 13.24 -0.71 -6.02
C LEU A 74 12.66 -1.11 -4.66
N ASN A 75 12.38 -0.14 -3.80
CA ASN A 75 11.85 -0.41 -2.46
C ASN A 75 10.44 -1.02 -2.53
N LEU A 76 9.60 -0.60 -3.48
CA LEU A 76 8.27 -1.20 -3.71
C LEU A 76 8.36 -2.65 -4.22
N LYS A 77 9.35 -2.98 -5.07
CA LYS A 77 9.63 -4.38 -5.47
C LYS A 77 10.10 -5.23 -4.30
N GLN A 78 10.91 -4.68 -3.41
CA GLN A 78 11.30 -5.33 -2.16
C GLN A 78 10.08 -5.63 -1.29
N VAL A 79 9.19 -4.64 -1.06
CA VAL A 79 7.93 -4.87 -0.32
C VAL A 79 7.11 -5.98 -0.96
N TYR A 80 6.99 -5.98 -2.29
CA TYR A 80 6.29 -7.03 -3.01
C TYR A 80 6.89 -8.42 -2.74
N SER A 81 8.22 -8.54 -2.80
CA SER A 81 8.92 -9.81 -2.55
C SER A 81 8.75 -10.30 -1.11
N ILE A 82 8.78 -9.41 -0.13
CA ILE A 82 8.53 -9.76 1.28
C ILE A 82 7.07 -10.23 1.48
N LEU A 83 6.11 -9.65 0.76
CA LEU A 83 4.68 -10.00 0.89
C LEU A 83 4.28 -11.29 0.16
N HIS A 84 4.92 -11.61 -0.98
CA HIS A 84 4.45 -12.64 -1.91
C HIS A 84 5.50 -13.69 -2.29
N SER A 85 6.78 -13.47 -1.94
CA SER A 85 7.88 -14.42 -2.17
C SER A 85 8.53 -14.78 -0.84
N ASP A 86 9.52 -15.65 -0.91
CA ASP A 86 10.52 -15.93 0.13
C ASP A 86 11.47 -14.76 0.44
N GLY A 87 11.21 -13.55 -0.05
CA GLY A 87 12.09 -12.39 0.09
C GLY A 87 13.34 -12.43 -0.81
N SER A 88 13.40 -13.30 -1.81
CA SER A 88 14.52 -13.32 -2.76
C SER A 88 14.52 -12.10 -3.70
N ASP A 89 15.69 -11.48 -3.88
CA ASP A 89 15.89 -10.38 -4.84
C ASP A 89 15.95 -10.87 -6.30
N SER A 90 16.05 -12.18 -6.52
CA SER A 90 16.19 -12.78 -7.86
C SER A 90 15.02 -12.46 -8.80
N ILE A 91 13.86 -12.09 -8.26
CA ILE A 91 12.67 -11.76 -9.06
C ILE A 91 12.62 -10.30 -9.51
N PHE A 92 13.47 -9.40 -8.99
CA PHE A 92 13.30 -7.95 -9.17
C PHE A 92 13.44 -7.48 -10.62
N GLU A 93 14.28 -8.15 -11.39
CA GLU A 93 14.47 -7.87 -12.83
C GLU A 93 13.19 -8.17 -13.62
N TYR A 94 12.34 -9.08 -13.11
CA TYR A 94 11.08 -9.46 -13.73
C TYR A 94 9.88 -8.69 -13.20
N LEU A 95 10.05 -7.82 -12.21
CA LEU A 95 8.97 -7.00 -11.66
C LEU A 95 9.01 -5.59 -12.24
N SER A 96 7.84 -5.03 -12.50
CA SER A 96 7.63 -3.65 -12.94
C SER A 96 6.60 -2.99 -12.03
N VAL A 97 6.91 -1.78 -11.53
CA VAL A 97 5.92 -0.95 -10.83
C VAL A 97 5.17 -0.13 -11.88
N ASP A 98 4.02 -0.65 -12.30
CA ASP A 98 3.25 -0.03 -13.38
C ASP A 98 2.50 1.22 -12.92
N ALA A 99 2.04 1.23 -11.66
CA ALA A 99 1.29 2.35 -11.11
C ALA A 99 1.48 2.49 -9.60
N VAL A 100 1.61 3.73 -9.16
CA VAL A 100 1.46 4.15 -7.77
C VAL A 100 0.29 5.12 -7.73
N ASP A 101 -0.87 4.65 -7.28
CA ASP A 101 -2.08 5.46 -7.21
C ASP A 101 -2.31 5.89 -5.76
N TYR A 102 -2.58 7.17 -5.54
CA TYR A 102 -2.89 7.75 -4.24
C TYR A 102 -4.37 8.07 -4.15
N CYS A 103 -5.02 7.61 -3.09
CA CYS A 103 -6.42 7.95 -2.86
C CYS A 103 -6.53 9.36 -2.28
N THR A 104 -7.15 10.27 -3.03
CA THR A 104 -7.32 11.66 -2.58
C THR A 104 -8.42 11.82 -1.53
N PHE A 105 -9.31 10.83 -1.46
CA PHE A 105 -10.49 10.77 -0.60
C PHE A 105 -10.35 9.70 0.49
N GLY A 106 -11.17 9.77 1.55
CA GLY A 106 -11.14 8.80 2.64
C GLY A 106 -10.22 9.18 3.81
N ASN A 107 -10.36 8.44 4.92
CA ASN A 107 -9.66 8.76 6.19
C ASN A 107 -8.17 8.46 6.12
N SER A 108 -7.80 7.26 5.64
CA SER A 108 -6.42 6.78 5.66
C SER A 108 -5.66 7.02 4.36
N LYS A 109 -6.31 7.61 3.35
CA LYS A 109 -5.77 7.97 2.02
C LYS A 109 -4.71 6.97 1.52
N PRO A 110 -5.09 5.71 1.29
CA PRO A 110 -4.13 4.67 0.98
C PRO A 110 -3.41 4.93 -0.35
N PHE A 111 -2.20 4.37 -0.48
CA PHE A 111 -1.59 4.12 -1.77
C PHE A 111 -1.98 2.73 -2.26
N ARG A 112 -2.24 2.60 -3.56
CA ARG A 112 -2.43 1.35 -4.29
C ARG A 112 -1.30 1.22 -5.28
N ILE A 113 -0.52 0.15 -5.14
CA ILE A 113 0.66 -0.09 -5.95
C ILE A 113 0.35 -1.29 -6.85
N LYS A 114 0.46 -1.09 -8.16
CA LYS A 114 0.33 -2.14 -9.16
C LYS A 114 1.73 -2.63 -9.53
N VAL A 115 2.03 -3.88 -9.17
CA VAL A 115 3.27 -4.55 -9.58
C VAL A 115 2.92 -5.63 -10.60
N ARG A 116 3.61 -5.61 -11.73
CA ARG A 116 3.44 -6.57 -12.82
C ARG A 116 4.69 -7.41 -12.98
N ASN A 117 4.50 -8.71 -13.18
CA ASN A 117 5.54 -9.61 -13.62
C ASN A 117 5.63 -9.55 -15.15
N ILE A 118 6.77 -9.11 -15.68
CA ILE A 118 6.96 -8.88 -17.11
C ILE A 118 7.05 -10.17 -17.93
N LEU A 119 7.31 -11.33 -17.29
CA LEU A 119 7.43 -12.61 -17.99
C LEU A 119 6.08 -13.21 -18.38
N ASN A 120 5.05 -13.00 -17.55
CA ASN A 120 3.72 -13.59 -17.76
C ASN A 120 2.58 -12.56 -17.77
N ASP A 121 2.92 -11.26 -17.66
CA ASP A 121 2.00 -10.13 -17.65
C ASP A 121 0.99 -10.12 -16.49
N ASN A 122 1.15 -11.01 -15.51
CA ASN A 122 0.31 -11.03 -14.31
C ASN A 122 0.64 -9.83 -13.43
N PHE A 123 -0.38 -9.20 -12.86
CA PHE A 123 -0.21 -8.09 -11.93
C PHE A 123 -0.90 -8.35 -10.60
N THR A 124 -0.32 -7.77 -9.56
CA THR A 124 -0.85 -7.79 -8.20
C THR A 124 -0.94 -6.37 -7.68
N HIS A 125 -2.02 -6.09 -6.97
CA HIS A 125 -2.15 -4.85 -6.23
C HIS A 125 -1.82 -5.10 -4.76
N PHE A 126 -0.97 -4.28 -4.18
CA PHE A 126 -0.86 -4.16 -2.73
C PHE A 126 -1.12 -2.73 -2.29
N TYR A 127 -1.42 -2.55 -1.00
CA TYR A 127 -1.81 -1.26 -0.45
C TYR A 127 -0.89 -0.86 0.68
N VAL A 128 -0.40 0.38 0.63
CA VAL A 128 0.33 1.00 1.73
C VAL A 128 -0.62 1.97 2.43
N LYS A 129 -0.81 1.80 3.73
CA LYS A 129 -1.75 2.57 4.55
C LYS A 129 -1.09 2.94 5.86
N LYS A 130 -1.40 4.12 6.40
CA LYS A 130 -1.03 4.49 7.77
C LYS A 130 -1.56 3.48 8.77
N THR A 131 -0.74 3.12 9.75
CA THR A 131 -1.07 2.08 10.71
C THR A 131 -2.26 2.52 11.56
N ASP A 132 -3.17 1.59 11.82
CA ASP A 132 -4.31 1.82 12.69
C ASP A 132 -4.74 0.49 13.30
N ALA A 133 -4.84 0.44 14.63
CA ALA A 133 -5.11 -0.78 15.36
C ALA A 133 -6.43 -1.43 14.93
N SER A 134 -7.46 -0.63 14.65
CA SER A 134 -8.75 -1.18 14.24
C SER A 134 -8.73 -1.81 12.85
N ARG A 135 -7.79 -1.39 11.98
CA ARG A 135 -7.55 -2.06 10.70
C ARG A 135 -6.81 -3.38 10.89
N ILE A 136 -5.79 -3.38 11.74
CA ILE A 136 -5.03 -4.60 12.07
C ILE A 136 -5.96 -5.65 12.65
N TYR A 137 -6.80 -5.30 13.62
CA TYR A 137 -7.79 -6.24 14.18
C TYR A 137 -8.76 -6.76 13.10
N GLY A 138 -9.19 -5.91 12.17
CA GLY A 138 -10.03 -6.33 11.05
C GLY A 138 -9.31 -7.30 10.11
N LEU A 139 -8.04 -7.05 9.80
CA LEU A 139 -7.22 -7.93 8.96
C LEU A 139 -6.98 -9.28 9.63
N GLU A 140 -6.72 -9.30 10.93
CA GLU A 140 -6.56 -10.54 11.70
C GLU A 140 -7.86 -11.34 11.79
N LEU A 141 -9.00 -10.65 12.00
CA LEU A 141 -10.30 -11.29 11.97
C LEU A 141 -10.57 -11.94 10.61
N GLU A 142 -10.33 -11.21 9.51
CA GLU A 142 -10.48 -11.75 8.15
C GLU A 142 -9.52 -12.92 7.93
N HIS A 143 -8.26 -12.79 8.33
CA HIS A 143 -7.27 -13.87 8.20
C HIS A 143 -7.68 -15.15 8.93
N MET A 144 -8.35 -15.04 10.09
CA MET A 144 -8.83 -16.20 10.86
C MET A 144 -10.10 -16.84 10.29
N LEU A 145 -10.99 -16.04 9.69
CA LEU A 145 -12.32 -16.48 9.29
C LEU A 145 -12.45 -16.79 7.80
N SER A 146 -11.59 -16.19 6.97
CA SER A 146 -11.64 -16.33 5.52
C SER A 146 -11.00 -17.64 5.07
N PRO A 147 -11.53 -18.31 4.03
CA PRO A 147 -10.87 -19.46 3.43
C PRO A 147 -9.60 -19.07 2.65
N TYR A 148 -9.38 -17.78 2.40
CA TYR A 148 -8.21 -17.26 1.71
C TYR A 148 -7.23 -16.61 2.69
N ASN A 149 -5.96 -16.97 2.58
CA ASN A 149 -4.91 -16.37 3.37
C ASN A 149 -4.68 -14.92 2.93
N LEU A 150 -4.84 -14.00 3.86
CA LEU A 150 -4.48 -12.59 3.68
C LEU A 150 -3.03 -12.36 4.10
N ASN A 151 -2.23 -11.78 3.20
CA ASN A 151 -0.86 -11.35 3.48
C ASN A 151 -0.85 -9.87 3.81
N TYR A 152 -0.38 -9.53 5.01
CA TYR A 152 -0.13 -8.15 5.39
C TYR A 152 1.03 -8.09 6.38
N LEU A 153 1.65 -6.91 6.42
CA LEU A 153 2.79 -6.61 7.28
C LEU A 153 2.57 -5.26 7.93
N VAL A 154 3.15 -5.08 9.12
CA VAL A 154 3.11 -3.85 9.88
C VAL A 154 4.54 -3.43 10.19
N HIS A 155 4.84 -2.16 9.93
CA HIS A 155 6.12 -1.55 10.28
C HIS A 155 5.86 -0.16 10.86
N GLY A 156 6.29 0.05 12.11
CA GLY A 156 6.14 1.33 12.80
C GLY A 156 4.69 1.75 13.08
N ASP A 157 4.52 3.05 13.31
CA ASP A 157 3.25 3.74 13.58
C ASP A 157 2.62 4.35 12.31
#